data_AF-A0A528IKT4-F1
#
_entry.id   AF-A0A528IKT4-F1
#
_cell.length_a   1.000
_cell.length_b   1.000
_cell.length_c   1.000
_cell.angle_alpha   90.00
_cell.angle_beta   90.00
_cell.angle_gamma   90.00
#
_symmetry.space_group_name_H-M   'P 1'
#
loop_
_entity.id
_entity.type
_entity.pdbx_description
1 polymer ?
#
loop_
_entity_poly.entity_id
_entity_poly.type
_entity_poly.pdbx_seq_one_letter_code
_entity_poly.pdbx_strand_id
1 'polypeptide(L)' 'ELVHLCDRVAVVREGHMVAMLERGALSEEAIVSAAMGAEQRKVAA' A
#
# COMPACT_ATOMS: atom_id res chain seq x y z
N GLU A 1 5.13 13.00 2.55
CA GLU A 1 6.39 12.69 1.81
C GLU A 1 6.31 11.51 0.83
N LEU A 2 6.11 10.25 1.26
CA LEU A 2 6.18 9.08 0.37
C LEU A 2 5.22 9.15 -0.83
N VAL A 3 4.00 9.64 -0.61
CA VAL A 3 2.97 9.82 -1.65
C VAL A 3 3.42 10.76 -2.77
N HIS A 4 4.30 11.72 -2.47
CA HIS A 4 4.76 12.71 -3.43
C HIS A 4 6.11 12.35 -4.06
N LEU A 5 6.89 11.47 -3.44
CA LEU A 5 8.23 11.11 -3.86
C LEU A 5 8.30 9.76 -4.60
N CYS A 6 7.39 8.85 -4.30
CA CYS A 6 7.44 7.48 -4.81
C CYS A 6 6.41 7.25 -5.92
N ASP A 7 6.80 6.50 -6.95
CA ASP A 7 5.86 5.93 -7.91
C ASP A 7 5.17 4.69 -7.36
N ARG A 8 5.86 3.98 -6.45
CA ARG A 8 5.46 2.67 -5.93
C ARG A 8 5.87 2.49 -4.48
N VAL A 9 5.02 1.84 -3.68
CA VAL A 9 5.29 1.55 -2.26
C VAL A 9 4.87 0.14 -1.92
N ALA A 10 5.81 -0.71 -1.47
CA ALA A 10 5.49 -2.01 -0.90
C ALA A 10 5.24 -1.89 0.60
N VAL A 11 4.15 -2.46 1.10
CA VAL A 11 3.85 -2.53 2.53
C VAL A 11 4.17 -3.92 3.04
N VAL A 12 5.00 -4.02 4.08
CA VAL A 12 5.42 -5.28 4.70
C VAL A 12 4.91 -5.36 6.13
N ARG A 13 4.30 -6.48 6.49
CA ARG A 13 3.80 -6.78 7.83
C ARG A 13 4.19 -8.21 8.19
N GLU A 14 4.73 -8.42 9.39
CA GLU A 14 5.16 -9.74 9.87
C GLU A 14 6.13 -10.46 8.90
N GLY A 15 6.99 -9.70 8.21
CA GLY A 15 7.95 -10.24 7.24
C GLY A 15 7.35 -10.59 5.87
N HIS A 16 6.06 -10.36 5.66
CA HIS A 16 5.37 -10.61 4.39
C HIS A 16 4.94 -9.31 3.72
N MET A 17 5.08 -9.26 2.38
CA MET A 17 4.52 -8.17 1.59
C MET A 17 3.00 -8.33 1.53
N VAL A 18 2.28 -7.36 2.11
CA VAL A 18 0.81 -7.40 2.21
C VAL A 18 0.12 -6.51 1.19
N ALA A 19 0.82 -5.51 0.64
CA ALA A 19 0.28 -4.67 -0.44
C ALA A 19 1.38 -4.09 -1.33
N MET A 20 1.02 -3.79 -2.58
CA MET A 20 1.82 -2.99 -3.51
C MET A 20 1.01 -1.76 -3.97
N LEU A 21 1.43 -0.61 -3.46
CA LEU A 21 1.01 0.77 -3.70
C LEU A 21 1.43 1.34 -5.06
N GLU A 22 0.68 1.26 -6.16
CA GLU A 22 1.04 1.99 -7.39
C GLU A 22 0.58 3.46 -7.32
N ARG A 23 1.22 4.38 -8.07
CA ARG A 23 0.97 5.84 -8.03
C ARG A 23 -0.51 6.25 -8.01
N GLY A 24 -1.37 5.58 -8.79
CA GLY A 24 -2.81 5.88 -8.84
C GLY A 24 -3.62 5.45 -7.61
N ALA A 25 -3.07 4.55 -6.79
CA ALA A 25 -3.66 4.07 -5.55
C ALA A 25 -2.84 4.47 -4.30
N LEU A 26 -1.76 5.23 -4.49
CA LEU A 26 -0.86 5.64 -3.43
C LEU A 26 -1.44 6.84 -2.69
N SER A 27 -1.92 6.61 -1.47
CA SER A 27 -2.31 7.65 -0.52
C SER A 27 -1.82 7.30 0.88
N GLU A 28 -1.78 8.28 1.79
CA GLU A 28 -1.45 8.02 3.19
C GLU A 28 -2.48 7.07 3.83
N GLU A 29 -3.78 7.23 3.53
CA GLU A 29 -4.79 6.30 4.06
C GLU A 29 -4.58 4.89 3.52
N ALA A 30 -4.25 4.72 2.24
CA ALA A 30 -4.02 3.41 1.64
C ALA A 30 -2.82 2.68 2.29
N ILE A 31 -1.73 3.42 2.56
CA ILE A 31 -0.54 2.88 3.24
C ILE A 31 -0.90 2.46 4.67
N VAL A 32 -1.56 3.33 5.43
CA VAL A 32 -1.94 3.04 6.82
C VAL A 32 -2.93 1.88 6.88
N SER A 33 -3.93 1.85 6.00
CA SER A 33 -4.91 0.76 5.91
C SER A 33 -4.23 -0.59 5.66
N ALA A 34 -3.30 -0.64 4.70
CA ALA A 34 -2.54 -1.85 4.40
C ALA A 34 -1.65 -2.28 5.57
N ALA A 35 -0.99 -1.33 6.24
CA ALA A 35 -0.13 -1.61 7.40
C ALA A 35 -0.94 -2.13 8.60
N MET A 36 -2.16 -1.63 8.80
CA MET A 36 -3.08 -2.04 9.86
C MET A 36 -3.83 -3.34 9.55
N GLY A 37 -3.72 -3.87 8.33
CA GLY A 37 -4.50 -5.03 7.90
C GLY A 37 -5.99 -4.74 7.66
N ALA A 38 -6.36 -3.46 7.52
CA ALA A 38 -7.68 -3.04 7.07
C ALA A 38 -7.71 -3.17 5.54
N GLU A 39 -8.16 -4.33 5.05
CA GLU A 39 -8.14 -4.71 3.63
C GLU A 39 -8.88 -3.71 2.72
N GLN A 40 -8.20 -3.21 1.68
CA GLN A 40 -8.84 -2.95 0.39
C GLN A 40 -8.45 -4.08 -0.56
N ARG A 41 -9.24 -5.15 -0.55
CA ARG A 41 -9.08 -6.26 -1.50
C ARG A 41 -9.33 -5.74 -2.92
N LYS A 42 -8.28 -5.36 -3.63
CA LYS A 42 -8.28 -5.32 -5.10
C LYS A 42 -7.37 -6.43 -5.59
N VAL A 43 -7.99 -7.59 -5.81
CA VAL A 43 -7.38 -8.66 -6.61
C VAL A 43 -7.22 -8.11 -8.02
N ALA A 44 -5.99 -8.02 -8.50
CA ALA A 44 -5.71 -7.75 -9.91
C ALA A 44 -6.16 -8.98 -10.73
N ALA A 45 -6.94 -8.71 -11.79
CA ALA A 45 -7.41 -9.65 -12.79
C ALA A 45 -6.29 -10.16 -13.69
#